data_AF-X1TFN7-F1
#
_entry.id   AF-X1TFN7-F1
#
_cell.length_a   1.000
_cell.length_b   1.000
_cell.length_c   1.000
_cell.angle_alpha   90.00
_cell.angle_beta   90.00
_cell.angle_gamma   90.00
#
_symmetry.space_group_name_H-M   'P 1'
#
loop_
_entity.id
_entity.type
_entity.pdbx_description
1 polymer ?
#
loop_
_entity_poly.entity_id
_entity_poly.type
_entity_poly.pdbx_seq_one_letter_code
_entity_poly.pdbx_strand_id
1 'polypeptide(L)' 'MGKHERTLAIALEAVGSCVVLAGITIEVATGAAVGHIIITSGCLVAMIGGMIYVKLFRKP' A
#
# COMPACT_ATOMS: atom_id res chain seq x y z
N MET A 1 14.32 -16.10 -10.45
CA MET A 1 13.32 -15.03 -10.17
C MET A 1 14.09 -13.76 -9.90
N GLY A 2 13.79 -12.72 -10.67
CA GLY A 2 14.62 -11.55 -10.89
C GLY A 2 14.45 -10.48 -9.81
N LYS A 3 15.50 -9.69 -9.57
CA LYS A 3 15.50 -8.49 -8.72
C LYS A 3 14.23 -7.63 -8.88
N HIS A 4 13.71 -7.56 -10.11
CA HIS A 4 12.55 -6.76 -10.50
C HIS A 4 11.27 -7.11 -9.74
N GLU A 5 10.99 -8.40 -9.52
CA GLU A 5 9.76 -8.85 -8.84
C GLU A 5 9.78 -8.40 -7.37
N ARG A 6 10.95 -8.41 -6.74
CA ARG A 6 11.13 -8.01 -5.34
C ARG A 6 11.00 -6.50 -5.20
N THR A 7 11.62 -5.77 -6.12
CA THR A 7 11.51 -4.31 -6.20
C THR A 7 10.07 -3.88 -6.43
N LEU A 8 9.31 -4.59 -7.27
CA LEU A 8 7.91 -4.28 -7.52
C LEU A 8 7.06 -4.44 -6.25
N ALA A 9 7.24 -5.53 -5.50
CA ALA A 9 6.50 -5.77 -4.27
C ALA A 9 6.76 -4.66 -3.23
N ILE A 10 8.03 -4.29 -3.03
CA ILE A 10 8.44 -3.21 -2.12
C ILE A 10 7.90 -1.86 -2.60
N ALA A 11 7.92 -1.60 -3.92
CA ALA A 11 7.38 -0.38 -4.49
C ALA A 11 5.86 -0.27 -4.28
N LEU A 12 5.11 -1.36 -4.42
CA LEU A 12 3.68 -1.38 -4.14
C LEU A 12 3.38 -1.06 -2.67
N GLU A 13 4.17 -1.62 -1.75
CA GLU A 13 4.00 -1.39 -0.32
C GLU A 13 4.31 0.07 0.06
N ALA A 14 5.36 0.64 -0.54
CA ALA A 14 5.71 2.04 -0.37
C ALA A 14 4.62 2.99 -0.92
N VAL A 15 4.11 2.71 -2.12
CA VAL A 15 3.02 3.50 -2.73
C VAL A 15 1.76 3.42 -1.87
N GLY A 16 1.36 2.22 -1.42
CA GLY A 16 0.21 2.05 -0.54
C GLY A 16 0.35 2.85 0.76
N SER A 17 1.53 2.84 1.37
CA SER A 17 1.83 3.62 2.59
C SER A 17 1.75 5.13 2.35
N CYS A 18 2.25 5.63 1.22
CA CYS A 18 2.12 7.04 0.85
C CYS A 18 0.66 7.46 0.64
N VAL A 19 -0.17 6.60 0.03
CA VAL A 19 -1.60 6.87 -0.16
C VAL A 19 -2.34 6.91 1.17
N VAL A 20 -2.00 6.03 2.11
CA VAL A 20 -2.53 6.07 3.48
C VAL A 20 -2.21 7.41 4.15
N LEU A 21 -0.94 7.83 4.11
CA LEU A 21 -0.51 9.11 4.70
C LEU A 21 -1.22 10.31 4.05
N ALA A 22 -1.40 10.28 2.73
CA ALA A 22 -2.17 11.31 2.02
C ALA A 22 -3.64 11.33 2.47
N GLY A 23 -4.27 10.15 2.59
CA GLY A 23 -5.65 10.03 3.07
C GLY A 23 -5.83 10.56 4.50
N ILE A 24 -4.90 10.25 5.40
CA ILE A 24 -4.88 10.79 6.78
C ILE A 24 -4.75 12.31 6.75
N THR A 25 -3.82 12.83 5.94
CA THR A 25 -3.60 14.28 5.82
C THR A 25 -4.87 14.99 5.33
N ILE A 26 -5.57 14.41 4.35
CA ILE A 26 -6.83 14.94 3.83
C ILE A 26 -7.93 14.90 4.89
N GLU A 27 -8.08 13.78 5.60
CA GLU A 27 -9.05 13.63 6.69
C GLU A 27 -8.83 14.71 7.76
N VAL A 28 -7.58 14.87 8.21
CA VAL A 28 -7.21 15.84 9.25
C VAL A 28 -7.41 17.28 8.77
N ALA A 29 -7.07 17.59 7.51
CA ALA A 29 -7.18 18.95 6.97
C ALA A 29 -8.61 19.36 6.66
N THR A 30 -9.47 18.42 6.25
CA THR A 30 -10.82 18.73 5.75
C THR A 30 -11.94 18.31 6.70
N GLY A 31 -11.65 17.44 7.68
CA GLY A 31 -12.66 16.81 8.54
C GLY A 31 -13.67 15.96 7.78
N ALA A 32 -13.43 15.68 6.49
CA ALA A 32 -14.37 15.02 5.61
C ALA A 32 -14.06 13.51 5.54
N ALA A 33 -15.10 12.70 5.79
CA ALA A 33 -15.08 11.22 5.77
C ALA A 33 -14.59 10.57 4.46
N VAL A 34 -14.28 11.37 3.42
CA VAL A 34 -13.65 10.92 2.19
C VAL A 34 -12.22 10.42 2.42
N GLY A 35 -11.54 10.92 3.47
CA GLY A 35 -10.21 10.48 3.87
C GLY A 35 -10.15 8.97 4.12
N HIS A 36 -11.16 8.43 4.81
CA HIS A 36 -11.29 7.00 5.09
C HIS A 36 -11.30 6.10 3.85
N ILE A 37 -11.90 6.55 2.75
CA ILE A 37 -11.91 5.78 1.48
C ILE A 37 -10.49 5.72 0.92
N ILE A 38 -9.77 6.85 0.94
CA ILE A 38 -8.38 6.94 0.45
C ILE A 38 -7.48 6.07 1.32
N ILE A 39 -7.59 6.18 2.64
CA ILE A 39 -6.85 5.36 3.61
C ILE A 39 -7.08 3.87 3.35
N THR A 40 -8.34 3.45 3.21
CA THR A 40 -8.69 2.04 2.97
C THR A 40 -8.11 1.55 1.65
N SER A 41 -8.16 2.36 0.59
CA SER A 41 -7.58 2.03 -0.70
C SER A 41 -6.05 1.88 -0.64
N GLY A 42 -5.36 2.76 0.10
CA GLY A 42 -3.91 2.67 0.32
C GLY A 42 -3.52 1.41 1.08
N CYS A 43 -4.27 1.05 2.12
CA CYS A 43 -4.07 -0.19 2.86
C CYS A 43 -4.22 -1.44 1.98
N LEU A 44 -5.22 -1.47 1.08
CA LEU A 44 -5.41 -2.57 0.13
C LEU A 44 -4.21 -2.71 -0.81
N VAL A 45 -3.70 -1.60 -1.35
CA VAL A 45 -2.52 -1.60 -2.24
C VAL A 45 -1.29 -2.13 -1.49
N ALA A 46 -1.06 -1.67 -0.26
CA ALA A 46 0.06 -2.16 0.56
C ALA A 46 -0.07 -3.67 0.85
N MET A 47 -1.28 -4.13 1.20
CA MET A 47 -1.55 -5.55 1.46
C MET A 47 -1.31 -6.43 0.22
N ILE A 48 -1.69 -5.96 -0.97
CA ILE A 48 -1.42 -6.67 -2.23
C ILE A 48 0.10 -6.78 -2.45
N GLY A 49 0.86 -5.72 -2.23
CA GLY A 49 2.33 -5.74 -2.29
C GLY A 49 2.93 -6.82 -1.37
N GLY A 50 2.49 -6.87 -0.11
CA GLY A 50 2.93 -7.87 0.86
C GLY A 50 2.51 -9.31 0.51
N MET A 51 1.29 -9.50 -0.02
CA MET A 51 0.84 -10.83 -0.49
C MET A 51 1.62 -11.32 -1.70
N ILE A 52 1.94 -10.43 -2.65
CA ILE A 52 2.81 -10.73 -3.79
C ILE A 52 4.20 -11.12 -3.26
N TYR A 53 4.71 -10.39 -2.27
CA TYR A 53 5.97 -10.75 -1.62
C TYR A 53 5.92 -12.15 -1.00
N VAL A 54 4.90 -12.46 -0.19
CA VAL A 54 4.78 -13.77 0.46
C VAL A 54 4.61 -14.90 -0.56
N LYS A 55 3.70 -14.76 -1.53
CA LYS A 55 3.40 -15.84 -2.49
C LYS A 55 4.53 -16.09 -3.48
N LEU A 56 5.29 -15.06 -3.86
CA LEU A 56 6.37 -15.20 -4.85
C LEU A 56 7.75 -15.44 -4.21
N PHE A 57 7.99 -14.96 -2.99
CA PHE A 57 9.31 -15.03 -2.36
C PHE A 57 9.37 -15.97 -1.16
N ARG A 58 8.25 -16.21 -0.47
CA ARG A 58 8.18 -17.14 0.66
C ARG A 58 7.63 -18.48 0.18
N LYS A 59 8.51 -19.32 -0.40
CA LYS A 59 8.21 -20.76 -0.55
C LYS A 59 8.06 -21.40 0.85
N PRO A 60 7.22 -22.43 1.02
CA PRO A 60 7.17 -23.22 2.25
C PRO A 60 8.54 -23.84 2.56
#